data_AF-A0A822HK84-F1
#
_entry.id   AF-A0A822HK84-F1
#
_cell.length_a   1.000
_cell.length_b   1.000
_cell.length_c   1.000
_cell.angle_alpha   90.00
_cell.angle_beta   90.00
_cell.angle_gamma   90.00
#
_symmetry.space_group_name_H-M   'P 1'
#
loop_
_entity.id
_entity.type
_entity.pdbx_description
1 polymer ?
#
loop_
_entity_poly.entity_id
_entity_poly.type
_entity_poly.pdbx_seq_one_letter_code
_entity_poly.pdbx_strand_id
1 'polypeptide(L)' 'RHEPNRQNRLNKVLSFEGFSRFLLDKENYAFVNEHTKVNEQEMDYPLSYYFVASSHNTYLTGHQLRGEASVEMYLEVRII' A
#
# COMPACT_ATOMS: atom_id res chain seq x y z
N ARG A 1 -9.46 -23.72 -1.61
CA ARG A 1 -9.98 -22.35 -1.82
C ARG A 1 -9.85 -21.95 -3.30
N HIS A 2 -8.70 -22.18 -3.91
CA HIS A 2 -8.40 -21.74 -5.29
C HIS A 2 -8.72 -22.76 -6.37
N GLU A 3 -8.74 -24.06 -6.03
CA GLU A 3 -9.11 -25.14 -6.96
C GLU A 3 -10.63 -25.12 -7.27
N PRO A 4 -11.04 -24.89 -8.53
CA PRO A 4 -12.45 -24.83 -8.92
C PRO A 4 -13.13 -26.20 -8.99
N ASN A 5 -12.40 -27.26 -9.33
CA ASN A 5 -12.99 -28.59 -9.50
C ASN A 5 -13.18 -29.32 -8.16
N ARG A 6 -14.41 -29.79 -7.90
CA ARG A 6 -14.76 -30.48 -6.64
C ARG A 6 -14.03 -31.80 -6.45
N GLN A 7 -13.87 -32.61 -7.50
CA GLN A 7 -13.20 -33.89 -7.41
C GLN A 7 -11.71 -33.70 -7.08
N ASN A 8 -11.07 -32.72 -7.71
CA ASN A 8 -9.69 -32.35 -7.43
C ASN A 8 -9.52 -31.87 -5.98
N ARG A 9 -10.47 -31.08 -5.45
CA ARG A 9 -10.47 -30.69 -4.04
C ARG A 9 -10.54 -31.89 -3.09
N LEU A 10 -11.40 -32.87 -3.38
CA LEU A 10 -11.52 -34.08 -2.57
C LEU A 10 -10.24 -34.93 -2.62
N ASN A 11 -9.62 -34.99 -3.80
CA ASN A 11 -8.38 -35.73 -4.03
C ASN A 11 -7.12 -34.96 -3.58
N LYS A 12 -7.25 -33.72 -3.10
CA LYS A 12 -6.15 -32.81 -2.74
C LYS A 12 -5.14 -32.56 -3.88
N VAL A 13 -5.62 -32.51 -5.12
CA VAL A 13 -4.82 -32.18 -6.31
C VAL A 13 -5.16 -30.77 -6.78
N LEU A 14 -4.14 -30.04 -7.25
CA LEU A 14 -4.29 -28.69 -7.80
C LEU A 14 -4.19 -28.73 -9.33
N SER A 15 -5.17 -28.16 -10.01
CA SER A 15 -5.12 -27.93 -11.45
C SER A 15 -4.19 -26.76 -11.78
N PHE A 16 -3.80 -26.64 -13.04
CA PHE A 16 -3.05 -25.46 -13.53
C PHE A 16 -3.80 -24.14 -13.24
N GLU A 17 -5.13 -24.13 -13.39
CA GLU A 17 -5.97 -22.99 -13.07
C GLU A 17 -5.95 -22.68 -11.57
N GLY A 18 -6.09 -23.72 -10.73
CA GLY A 18 -6.01 -23.58 -9.28
C GLY A 18 -4.65 -23.05 -8.81
N PHE A 19 -3.56 -23.45 -9.48
CA PHE A 19 -2.21 -22.97 -9.21
C PHE A 19 -2.03 -21.50 -9.59
N SER A 20 -2.46 -21.12 -10.79
CA SER A 20 -2.42 -19.72 -11.23
C SER A 20 -3.23 -18.81 -10.29
N ARG A 21 -4.42 -19.26 -9.87
CA ARG A 21 -5.26 -18.54 -8.90
C ARG A 21 -4.65 -18.42 -7.53
N PHE A 22 -3.90 -19.42 -7.09
CA PHE A 22 -3.20 -19.39 -5.81
C PHE A 22 -2.09 -18.33 -5.80
N LEU A 23 -1.26 -18.29 -6.85
CA LEU A 23 -0.19 -17.29 -6.96
C LEU A 23 -0.71 -15.86 -7.09
N LEU A 24 -1.85 -15.69 -7.75
CA LEU A 24 -2.47 -14.38 -7.99
C LEU A 24 -3.51 -14.01 -6.92
N ASP A 25 -3.60 -14.76 -5.82
CA ASP A 25 -4.51 -14.36 -4.75
C ASP A 25 -4.09 -12.98 -4.22
N LYS A 26 -5.08 -12.12 -3.97
CA LYS A 26 -4.88 -10.83 -3.32
C LYS A 26 -4.21 -10.96 -1.96
N GLU A 27 -4.25 -12.11 -1.30
CA GLU A 27 -3.53 -12.34 -0.04
C GLU A 27 -2.04 -12.62 -0.25
N ASN A 28 -1.59 -12.83 -1.50
CA ASN A 28 -0.21 -13.08 -1.88
C ASN A 28 0.48 -11.79 -2.41
N TYR A 29 0.37 -10.69 -1.67
CA TYR A 29 1.09 -9.46 -2.02
C TYR A 29 2.61 -9.65 -1.82
N ALA A 30 3.40 -9.27 -2.83
CA ALA A 30 4.87 -9.27 -2.72
C ALA A 30 5.36 -8.27 -1.65
N PHE A 31 4.62 -7.18 -1.47
CA PHE A 31 4.84 -6.24 -0.39
C PHE A 31 4.03 -6.68 0.81
N VAL A 32 4.70 -7.24 1.81
CA VAL A 32 4.06 -7.55 3.08
C VAL A 32 3.99 -6.26 3.88
N ASN A 33 2.78 -5.82 4.18
CA ASN A 33 2.50 -4.61 4.96
C ASN A 33 2.82 -4.83 6.47
N GLU A 34 3.89 -5.55 6.79
CA GLU A 34 4.31 -5.86 8.16
C GLU A 34 4.87 -4.63 8.90
N HIS A 35 5.14 -3.54 8.17
CA HIS A 35 5.62 -2.27 8.72
C HIS A 35 4.57 -1.15 8.78
N THR A 36 3.29 -1.43 8.51
CA THR A 36 2.25 -0.36 8.58
C THR A 36 1.79 -0.05 10.00
N LYS A 37 2.10 -0.89 10.99
CA LYS A 37 1.81 -0.58 12.39
C LYS A 37 3.00 0.13 13.00
N VAL A 38 2.74 1.33 13.52
CA VAL A 38 3.72 2.13 14.26
C VAL A 38 4.22 1.31 15.45
N ASN A 39 5.53 1.13 15.55
CA ASN A 39 6.16 0.59 16.76
C ASN A 39 6.32 1.74 17.77
N GLU A 40 5.45 1.82 18.78
CA GLU A 40 5.47 2.91 19.77
C GLU A 40 6.83 3.04 20.47
N GLN A 41 7.54 1.94 20.70
CA GLN A 41 8.86 1.94 21.35
C GLN A 41 9.94 2.63 20.51
N GLU A 42 9.73 2.71 19.19
CA GLU A 42 10.62 3.39 18.27
C GLU A 42 10.24 4.86 18.06
N MET A 43 9.14 5.36 18.64
CA MET A 43 8.64 6.73 18.45
C MET A 43 9.04 7.70 19.58
N ASP A 44 9.86 7.25 20.54
CA ASP A 44 10.30 8.05 21.70
C ASP A 44 11.66 8.77 21.50
N TYR A 45 12.32 8.59 20.35
CA TYR A 45 13.56 9.31 20.04
C TYR A 45 13.26 10.79 19.68
N PRO A 46 14.26 11.69 19.73
CA PRO A 46 14.07 13.06 19.25
C PRO A 46 13.64 13.13 17.77
N LEU A 47 12.86 14.15 17.40
CA LEU A 47 12.29 14.29 16.04
C LEU A 47 13.33 14.21 14.91
N SER A 48 14.57 14.64 15.17
CA SER A 48 15.68 14.59 14.21
C SER A 48 16.13 13.18 13.81
N TYR A 49 15.67 12.13 14.50
CA TYR A 49 15.97 10.74 14.18
C TYR A 49 15.04 10.13 13.12
N TYR A 50 13.99 10.86 12.73
CA TYR A 50 12.98 10.36 11.81
C TYR A 50 13.02 11.10 10.47
N PHE A 51 12.72 10.37 9.41
CA PHE A 51 12.29 11.01 8.16
C PHE A 51 10.88 11.54 8.34
N VAL A 52 10.67 12.80 8.00
CA VAL A 52 9.35 13.46 8.04
C VAL A 52 8.87 13.68 6.62
N ALA A 53 7.70 13.12 6.29
CA ALA A 53 7.06 13.42 5.03
C ALA A 53 6.73 14.92 4.96
N SER A 54 7.33 15.62 4.01
CA SER A 54 7.19 17.07 3.86
C SER A 54 6.78 17.42 2.43
N SER A 55 5.89 18.40 2.29
CA SER A 55 5.45 18.92 1.00
C SER A 55 5.90 20.38 0.85
N HIS A 56 6.41 20.73 -0.33
CA HIS A 56 6.85 22.07 -0.67
C HIS A 56 5.81 22.73 -1.59
N ASN A 57 5.41 23.96 -1.27
CA ASN A 57 4.37 24.69 -1.99
C ASN A 57 3.09 23.86 -2.18
N THR A 58 2.59 23.27 -1.09
CA THR A 58 1.46 22.33 -1.09
C THR A 58 0.22 22.88 -1.79
N TYR A 59 0.01 24.19 -1.81
CA TYR A 59 -1.14 24.79 -2.52
C TYR A 59 -1.10 24.64 -4.05
N LEU A 60 0.06 24.36 -4.66
CA LEU A 60 0.20 24.32 -6.11
C LEU A 60 -0.27 22.98 -6.68
N THR A 61 -1.15 23.05 -7.68
CA THR A 61 -1.63 21.87 -8.42
C THR A 61 -0.73 21.52 -9.62
N GLY A 62 0.25 22.37 -9.94
CA GLY A 62 1.07 22.23 -11.14
C GLY A 62 2.34 23.08 -11.13
N HIS A 63 2.60 23.77 -12.25
CA HIS A 63 3.89 24.45 -12.49
C HIS A 63 4.20 25.55 -11.46
N GLN A 64 5.46 25.67 -11.02
CA GLN A 64 5.87 26.64 -9.99
C GLN A 64 5.66 28.12 -10.39
N LEU A 65 5.79 28.44 -11.69
CA LEU A 65 5.67 29.83 -12.18
C LEU A 65 4.29 30.19 -12.75
N ARG A 66 3.43 29.20 -13.03
CA ARG A 66 2.18 29.40 -13.80
C ARG A 66 1.02 28.49 -13.36
N GLY A 67 1.24 27.62 -12.37
CA GLY A 67 0.25 26.69 -11.87
C GLY A 67 -0.79 27.39 -11.00
N GLU A 68 -1.95 26.77 -10.89
CA GLU A 68 -3.04 27.26 -10.05
C GLU A 68 -2.83 26.87 -8.59
N ALA A 69 -3.37 27.69 -7.69
CA ALA A 69 -3.40 27.41 -6.27
C ALA A 69 -4.76 26.82 -5.89
N SER A 70 -4.77 25.70 -5.15
CA SER A 70 -5.97 25.07 -4.61
C SER A 70 -5.79 24.71 -3.15
N VAL A 71 -6.84 24.95 -2.35
CA VAL A 71 -6.90 24.54 -0.94
C VAL A 71 -7.02 23.02 -0.83
N GLU A 72 -7.64 22.37 -1.82
CA GLU A 72 -7.84 20.90 -1.84
C GLU A 72 -6.51 20.15 -1.75
N MET A 73 -5.42 20.74 -2.27
CA MET A 73 -4.11 20.11 -2.21
C MET A 73 -3.57 19.89 -0.79
N TYR A 74 -3.96 20.74 0.18
CA TYR A 74 -3.61 20.51 1.59
C TYR A 74 -4.36 19.32 2.18
N LEU A 75 -5.55 19.00 1.66
CA LEU A 75 -6.32 17.84 2.07
C LEU A 75 -5.74 16.56 1.48
N GLU A 76 -5.43 16.55 0.19
CA GLU A 76 -4.85 15.39 -0.49
C GLU A 76 -3.52 14.96 0.10
N VAL A 77 -2.58 15.90 0.35
CA VAL A 77 -1.26 15.59 0.91
C VAL A 77 -1.35 15.03 2.33
N ARG A 78 -2.36 15.42 3.11
CA ARG A 78 -2.54 14.91 4.49
C ARG A 78 -3.06 13.47 4.54
N ILE A 79 -3.61 12.97 3.43
CA ILE A 79 -4.19 11.63 3.34
C ILE A 79 -3.13 10.57 2.95
N ILE A 80 -1.95 11.02 2.50
CA ILE A 80 -0.78 10.19 2.19
C ILE A 80 -0.02 9.87 3.49
#